data_AF-A0A924JNN4-F1
#
_entry.id   AF-A0A924JNN4-F1
#
_cell.length_a   1.000
_cell.length_b   1.000
_cell.length_c   1.000
_cell.angle_alpha   90.00
_cell.angle_beta   90.00
_cell.angle_gamma   90.00
#
_symmetry.space_group_name_H-M   'P 1'
#
loop_
_entity.id
_entity.type
_entity.pdbx_description
1 polymer ?
#
loop_
_entity_poly.entity_id
_entity_poly.type
_entity_poly.pdbx_seq_one_letter_code
_entity_poly.pdbx_strand_id
1 'polypeptide(L)'
;TDSFFEMQEKTSTLKEVVVQTKQYNNSCILNKFTGISYNSYTSSGYITQMAQRFQAPIENALLSEVNIYKEAEGKSLFRIRVYAMDTITKSPSIDLADTIIEVKSGKEHVRINMEQYKIYIPDRDFFIAVEWLKVPFNFRQQKATFEGKEIINEFYSPKIYVKKEIETLDKEWQPWHMNYKGKWLHLSDKRSLMISATLKYKS
;
A
#
# COMPACT_ATOMS: atom_id res chain seq x y z
N THR A 1 -51.64 -23.18 -12.58
CA THR A 1 -50.40 -23.80 -12.10
C THR A 1 -49.57 -22.69 -11.53
N ASP A 2 -49.62 -22.54 -10.20
CA ASP A 2 -49.03 -21.40 -9.50
C ASP A 2 -47.53 -21.61 -9.29
N SER A 3 -46.73 -20.64 -9.75
CA SER A 3 -45.29 -20.60 -9.55
C SER A 3 -44.98 -19.99 -8.18
N PHE A 4 -44.41 -20.78 -7.28
CA PHE A 4 -43.84 -20.27 -6.02
C PHE A 4 -42.45 -19.69 -6.29
N PHE A 5 -42.26 -18.40 -5.95
CA PHE A 5 -40.95 -17.76 -5.88
C PHE A 5 -40.38 -17.96 -4.47
N GLU A 6 -39.23 -18.62 -4.38
CA GLU A 6 -38.51 -18.83 -3.12
C GLU A 6 -37.43 -17.74 -2.98
N MET A 7 -37.57 -16.87 -1.99
CA MET A 7 -36.56 -15.85 -1.67
C MET A 7 -35.51 -16.43 -0.75
N GLN A 8 -34.23 -16.39 -1.16
CA GLN A 8 -33.12 -16.72 -0.29
C GLN A 8 -32.75 -15.51 0.59
N GLU A 9 -32.87 -15.71 1.90
CA GLU A 9 -32.53 -14.72 2.91
C GLU A 9 -31.02 -14.44 2.91
N LYS A 10 -30.63 -13.20 2.61
CA LYS A 10 -29.24 -12.77 2.65
C LYS A 10 -28.87 -12.40 4.08
N THR A 11 -28.36 -13.36 4.83
CA THR A 11 -27.83 -13.13 6.17
C THR A 11 -26.48 -12.41 6.09
N SER A 12 -26.36 -11.28 6.77
CA SER A 12 -25.12 -10.52 6.91
C SER A 12 -24.54 -10.73 8.30
N THR A 13 -23.43 -11.46 8.39
CA THR A 13 -22.66 -11.63 9.62
C THR A 13 -21.93 -10.33 9.95
N LEU A 14 -22.28 -9.70 11.06
CA LEU A 14 -21.59 -8.52 11.57
C LEU A 14 -20.20 -8.92 12.10
N LYS A 15 -19.17 -8.15 11.73
CA LYS A 15 -17.83 -8.29 12.31
C LYS A 15 -17.89 -7.85 13.78
N GLU A 16 -17.37 -8.70 14.67
CA GLU A 16 -17.24 -8.41 16.09
C GLU A 16 -16.39 -7.14 16.29
N VAL A 17 -16.93 -6.17 17.04
CA VAL A 17 -16.22 -4.94 17.38
C VAL A 17 -15.59 -5.13 18.76
N VAL A 18 -14.31 -5.46 18.77
CA VAL A 18 -13.56 -5.56 20.03
C VAL A 18 -13.24 -4.16 20.56
N VAL A 19 -13.96 -3.72 21.60
CA VAL A 19 -13.68 -2.46 22.29
C VAL A 19 -12.52 -2.68 23.28
N GLN A 20 -11.29 -2.48 22.81
CA GLN A 20 -10.11 -2.55 23.68
C GLN A 20 -9.84 -1.20 24.35
N THR A 21 -9.73 -1.18 25.68
CA THR A 21 -9.24 -0.02 26.45
C THR A 21 -7.83 0.36 25.99
N LYS A 22 -7.63 1.59 25.50
CA LYS A 22 -6.44 2.06 24.77
C LYS A 22 -5.19 2.26 25.65
N GLN A 23 -4.57 1.19 26.14
CA GLN A 23 -3.22 1.25 26.70
C GLN A 23 -2.29 0.33 25.91
N TYR A 24 -1.72 0.85 24.83
CA TYR A 24 -0.64 0.16 24.11
C TYR A 24 0.66 0.37 24.90
N ASN A 25 1.27 -0.73 25.33
CA ASN A 25 2.54 -0.70 26.05
C ASN A 25 3.74 -0.98 25.13
N ASN A 26 3.50 -1.48 23.92
CA ASN A 26 4.54 -1.81 22.94
C ASN A 26 4.33 -1.12 21.60
N SER A 27 5.43 -0.92 20.88
CA SER A 27 5.45 -0.40 19.51
C SER A 27 6.60 -1.03 18.72
N CYS A 28 6.37 -1.29 17.43
CA CYS A 28 7.43 -1.74 16.52
C CYS A 28 7.39 -0.99 15.19
N ILE A 29 8.56 -0.81 14.57
CA ILE A 29 8.69 -0.26 13.22
C ILE A 29 9.06 -1.38 12.27
N LEU A 30 8.21 -1.65 11.29
CA LEU A 30 8.42 -2.63 10.24
C LEU A 30 9.06 -1.97 9.02
N ASN A 31 9.94 -2.71 8.34
CA ASN A 31 10.63 -2.25 7.11
C ASN A 31 11.33 -0.89 7.33
N LYS A 32 12.13 -0.78 8.41
CA LYS A 32 12.87 0.45 8.70
C LYS A 32 13.93 0.68 7.62
N PHE A 33 14.00 1.90 7.11
CA PHE A 33 15.02 2.32 6.15
C PHE A 33 15.89 3.44 6.71
N THR A 34 17.15 3.48 6.26
CA THR A 34 18.10 4.55 6.53
C THR A 34 18.67 5.02 5.19
N GLY A 35 18.52 6.30 4.86
CA GLY A 35 19.02 6.90 3.61
C GLY A 35 17.98 6.94 2.47
N ILE A 36 18.45 7.31 1.28
CA ILE A 36 17.66 7.46 0.04
C ILE A 36 18.16 6.41 -0.97
N SER A 37 17.25 5.80 -1.74
CA SER A 37 17.62 4.89 -2.83
C SER A 37 17.80 5.67 -4.14
N TYR A 38 18.66 5.18 -5.04
CA TYR A 38 18.82 5.75 -6.38
C TYR A 38 17.78 5.24 -7.38
N ASN A 39 16.97 4.24 -7.01
CA ASN A 39 15.92 3.70 -7.86
C ASN A 39 14.55 4.03 -7.29
N SER A 40 13.61 4.34 -8.19
CA SER A 40 12.22 4.58 -7.85
C SER A 40 11.26 3.82 -8.76
N TYR A 41 10.01 3.78 -8.36
CA TYR A 41 8.90 3.22 -9.11
C TYR A 41 7.77 4.24 -9.22
N THR A 42 7.14 4.30 -10.39
CA THR A 42 5.99 5.17 -10.66
C THR A 42 4.99 4.45 -11.57
N SER A 43 3.81 5.03 -11.74
CA SER A 43 2.82 4.56 -12.68
C SER A 43 3.00 5.24 -14.05
N SER A 44 3.30 4.44 -15.07
CA SER A 44 3.22 4.80 -16.50
C SER A 44 1.78 4.74 -17.06
N GLY A 45 0.76 4.72 -16.18
CA GLY A 45 -0.65 4.74 -16.57
C GLY A 45 -1.36 3.38 -16.54
N TYR A 46 -0.66 2.25 -16.60
CA TYR A 46 -1.31 0.91 -16.50
C TYR A 46 -1.52 0.42 -15.07
N ILE A 47 -0.67 0.88 -14.15
CA ILE A 47 -0.67 0.47 -12.75
C ILE A 47 -1.46 1.51 -11.95
N THR A 48 -2.39 1.05 -11.13
CA THR A 48 -3.20 1.93 -10.27
C THR A 48 -2.68 1.95 -8.84
N GLN A 49 -2.17 0.81 -8.36
CA GLN A 49 -1.66 0.67 -7.00
C GLN A 49 -0.40 -0.20 -6.97
N MET A 50 0.43 0.01 -5.96
CA MET A 50 1.55 -0.86 -5.63
C MET A 50 1.62 -1.08 -4.13
N ALA A 51 1.66 -2.35 -3.71
CA ALA A 51 1.44 -2.80 -2.35
C ALA A 51 2.65 -3.60 -1.84
N GLN A 52 3.17 -3.24 -0.67
CA GLN A 52 4.23 -3.95 0.03
C GLN A 52 3.61 -4.79 1.16
N ARG A 53 4.02 -6.06 1.27
CA ARG A 53 3.64 -6.95 2.39
C ARG A 53 4.39 -6.56 3.66
N PHE A 54 3.70 -6.65 4.79
CA PHE A 54 4.21 -6.49 6.14
C PHE A 54 3.66 -7.60 7.03
N GLN A 55 4.39 -7.93 8.09
CA GLN A 55 3.94 -8.86 9.11
C GLN A 55 4.01 -8.22 10.50
N ALA A 56 2.85 -8.07 11.13
CA ALA A 56 2.69 -7.57 12.48
C ALA A 56 3.26 -8.56 13.52
N PRO A 57 3.74 -8.05 14.68
CA PRO A 57 4.24 -8.90 15.75
C PRO A 57 3.13 -9.76 16.36
N ILE A 58 1.91 -9.21 16.45
CA ILE A 58 0.73 -9.88 16.98
C ILE A 58 -0.52 -9.50 16.18
N GLU A 59 -1.58 -10.27 16.38
CA GLU A 59 -2.93 -9.98 15.90
C GLU A 59 -3.54 -8.76 16.57
N ASN A 60 -4.43 -8.08 15.85
CA ASN A 60 -5.11 -6.85 16.28
C ASN A 60 -4.16 -5.71 16.68
N ALA A 61 -2.95 -5.68 16.15
CA ALA A 61 -2.06 -4.53 16.30
C ALA A 61 -2.64 -3.30 15.58
N LEU A 62 -2.56 -2.13 16.21
CA LEU A 62 -3.01 -0.86 15.63
C LEU A 62 -1.92 -0.30 14.71
N LEU A 63 -2.27 0.00 13.46
CA LEU A 63 -1.42 0.79 12.57
C LEU A 63 -1.42 2.25 13.01
N SER A 64 -0.30 2.72 13.56
CA SER A 64 -0.18 4.07 14.12
C SER A 64 0.45 5.07 13.16
N GLU A 65 1.37 4.62 12.30
CA GLU A 65 2.06 5.49 11.37
C GLU A 65 2.49 4.76 10.11
N VAL A 66 2.46 5.48 8.99
CA VAL A 66 3.10 5.08 7.73
C VAL A 66 4.11 6.14 7.31
N ASN A 67 5.31 5.72 6.97
CA ASN A 67 6.32 6.59 6.35
C ASN A 67 6.60 6.12 4.93
N ILE A 68 6.70 7.08 4.01
CA ILE A 68 6.98 6.84 2.59
C ILE A 68 8.13 7.75 2.16
N TYR A 69 9.11 7.17 1.48
CA TYR A 69 10.15 7.91 0.79
C TYR A 69 9.82 7.96 -0.71
N LYS A 70 9.66 9.17 -1.23
CA LYS A 70 9.38 9.44 -2.64
C LYS A 70 10.41 10.40 -3.22
N GLU A 71 10.63 10.39 -4.54
CA GLU A 71 11.51 11.37 -5.17
C GLU A 71 11.07 12.82 -4.92
N ALA A 72 12.05 13.71 -4.86
CA ALA A 72 11.88 15.16 -4.72
C ALA A 72 11.45 15.83 -6.04
N GLU A 73 10.35 15.37 -6.63
CA GLU A 73 9.78 15.88 -7.90
C GLU A 73 8.62 16.88 -7.71
N GLY A 74 8.59 17.54 -6.55
CA GLY A 74 7.55 18.47 -6.15
C GLY A 74 6.34 17.83 -5.46
N LYS A 75 5.22 18.57 -5.46
CA LYS A 75 3.97 18.17 -4.81
C LYS A 75 3.27 17.07 -5.61
N SER A 76 2.87 15.99 -4.92
CA SER A 76 2.06 14.91 -5.45
C SER A 76 0.82 14.69 -4.58
N LEU A 77 -0.24 14.14 -5.17
CA LEU A 77 -1.49 13.77 -4.52
C LEU A 77 -1.72 12.26 -4.70
N PHE A 78 -1.78 11.49 -3.64
CA PHE A 78 -1.92 10.03 -3.74
C PHE A 78 -2.71 9.49 -2.55
N ARG A 79 -3.09 8.22 -2.59
CA ARG A 79 -3.81 7.59 -1.48
C ARG A 79 -2.99 6.45 -0.88
N ILE A 80 -3.20 6.24 0.41
CA ILE A 80 -2.74 5.05 1.10
C ILE A 80 -3.89 4.08 1.22
N ARG A 81 -3.61 2.82 0.91
CA ARG A 81 -4.53 1.70 1.13
C ARG A 81 -3.88 0.71 2.06
N VAL A 82 -4.67 0.07 2.91
CA VAL A 82 -4.17 -0.95 3.82
C VAL A 82 -5.03 -2.18 3.61
N TYR A 83 -4.45 -3.29 3.21
CA TYR A 83 -5.22 -4.49 2.87
C TYR A 83 -4.90 -5.64 3.82
N ALA A 84 -5.89 -6.45 4.15
CA ALA A 84 -5.66 -7.79 4.65
C ALA A 84 -4.99 -8.66 3.57
N MET A 85 -4.34 -9.75 3.99
CA MET A 85 -3.87 -10.79 3.08
C MET A 85 -4.97 -11.81 2.80
N ASP A 86 -5.17 -12.17 1.54
CA ASP A 86 -5.96 -13.33 1.18
C ASP A 86 -5.24 -14.63 1.60
N THR A 87 -5.92 -15.49 2.35
CA THR A 87 -5.28 -16.70 2.89
C THR A 87 -4.98 -17.75 1.82
N ILE A 88 -5.68 -17.72 0.68
CA ILE A 88 -5.56 -18.66 -0.44
C ILE A 88 -4.56 -18.12 -1.48
N THR A 89 -4.78 -16.91 -1.99
CA THR A 89 -3.98 -16.34 -3.08
C THR A 89 -2.72 -15.63 -2.60
N LYS A 90 -2.63 -15.32 -1.29
CA LYS A 90 -1.60 -14.48 -0.67
C LYS A 90 -1.53 -13.05 -1.23
N SER A 91 -2.52 -12.62 -2.02
CA SER A 91 -2.58 -11.26 -2.55
C SER A 91 -3.23 -10.30 -1.54
N PRO A 92 -3.12 -8.98 -1.76
CA PRO A 92 -3.97 -8.04 -1.04
C PRO A 92 -5.45 -8.35 -1.32
N SER A 93 -6.30 -8.27 -0.29
CA SER A 93 -7.73 -8.58 -0.37
C SER A 93 -8.62 -7.39 0.01
N ILE A 94 -9.14 -7.38 1.23
CA ILE A 94 -10.11 -6.40 1.74
C ILE A 94 -9.35 -5.16 2.22
N ASP A 95 -9.78 -3.97 1.77
CA ASP A 95 -9.30 -2.68 2.31
C ASP A 95 -9.76 -2.57 3.77
N LEU A 96 -8.80 -2.41 4.69
CA LEU A 96 -9.00 -2.30 6.13
C LEU A 96 -9.35 -0.87 6.55
N ALA A 97 -9.20 0.11 5.66
CA ALA A 97 -9.59 1.48 5.91
C ALA A 97 -11.03 1.75 5.43
N ASP A 98 -11.90 2.16 6.33
CA ASP A 98 -13.28 2.55 5.98
C ASP A 98 -13.37 3.96 5.37
N THR A 99 -12.24 4.67 5.27
CA THR A 99 -12.17 6.06 4.79
C THR A 99 -11.00 6.24 3.84
N ILE A 100 -11.09 7.26 2.99
CA ILE A 100 -10.03 7.61 2.05
C ILE A 100 -8.88 8.28 2.81
N ILE A 101 -7.69 7.66 2.77
CA ILE A 101 -6.45 8.23 3.31
C ILE A 101 -5.72 8.94 2.18
N GLU A 102 -6.10 10.18 1.90
CA GLU A 102 -5.50 10.99 0.85
C GLU A 102 -4.33 11.83 1.38
N VAL A 103 -3.25 11.87 0.61
CA VAL A 103 -1.99 12.51 0.99
C VAL A 103 -1.57 13.46 -0.11
N LYS A 104 -1.44 14.74 0.24
CA LYS A 104 -0.86 15.78 -0.62
C LYS A 104 0.46 16.24 -0.02
N SER A 105 1.58 15.93 -0.66
CA SER A 105 2.90 16.28 -0.12
C SER A 105 3.90 16.63 -1.20
N GLY A 106 4.69 17.68 -0.94
CA GLY A 106 5.90 18.01 -1.70
C GLY A 106 7.18 17.45 -1.09
N LYS A 107 7.11 16.90 0.13
CA LYS A 107 8.27 16.40 0.85
C LYS A 107 8.74 15.06 0.27
N GLU A 108 10.03 14.81 0.35
CA GLU A 108 10.63 13.53 -0.02
C GLU A 108 10.25 12.44 0.99
N HIS A 109 10.39 12.74 2.28
CA HIS A 109 9.92 11.90 3.38
C HIS A 109 8.52 12.35 3.82
N VAL A 110 7.55 11.46 3.64
CA VAL A 110 6.15 11.68 3.99
C VAL A 110 5.79 10.82 5.19
N ARG A 111 5.44 11.46 6.30
CA ARG A 111 5.02 10.81 7.55
C ARG A 111 3.52 11.02 7.74
N ILE A 112 2.79 9.94 7.94
CA ILE A 112 1.32 9.94 7.97
C ILE A 112 0.86 9.36 9.31
N ASN A 113 0.16 10.16 10.11
CA ASN A 113 -0.48 9.66 11.33
C ASN A 113 -1.69 8.80 10.95
N MET A 114 -1.63 7.51 11.28
CA MET A 114 -2.65 6.52 10.95
C MET A 114 -3.61 6.23 12.10
N GLU A 115 -3.31 6.68 13.33
CA GLU A 115 -4.14 6.38 14.51
C GLU A 115 -5.57 6.90 14.38
N GLN A 116 -5.76 8.01 13.66
CA GLN A 116 -7.06 8.59 13.40
C GLN A 116 -7.99 7.65 12.61
N TYR A 117 -7.43 6.76 11.79
CA TYR A 117 -8.19 5.81 10.98
C TYR A 117 -8.52 4.51 11.71
N LYS A 118 -7.95 4.29 12.91
CA LYS A 118 -8.22 3.13 13.77
C LYS A 118 -8.12 1.78 13.02
N ILE A 119 -7.08 1.63 12.20
CA ILE A 119 -6.88 0.42 11.40
C ILE A 119 -6.18 -0.64 12.26
N TYR A 120 -6.88 -1.73 12.53
CA TYR A 120 -6.37 -2.89 13.25
C TYR A 120 -6.02 -4.00 12.26
N ILE A 121 -4.85 -4.60 12.40
CA ILE A 121 -4.42 -5.73 11.57
C ILE A 121 -5.06 -7.00 12.12
N PRO A 122 -6.01 -7.64 11.43
CA PRO A 122 -6.82 -8.72 12.01
C PRO A 122 -5.98 -9.95 12.37
N ASP A 123 -5.21 -10.44 11.41
CA ASP A 123 -4.25 -11.51 11.61
C ASP A 123 -2.87 -10.88 11.85
N ARG A 124 -1.83 -11.25 11.09
CA ARG A 124 -0.53 -10.59 11.17
C ARG A 124 -0.05 -10.07 9.83
N ASP A 125 -0.47 -10.69 8.74
CA ASP A 125 -0.05 -10.32 7.40
C ASP A 125 -0.99 -9.29 6.79
N PHE A 126 -0.41 -8.21 6.32
CA PHE A 126 -1.13 -7.12 5.70
C PHE A 126 -0.29 -6.45 4.63
N PHE A 127 -0.93 -5.58 3.84
CA PHE A 127 -0.27 -4.79 2.83
C PHE A 127 -0.52 -3.32 3.06
N ILE A 128 0.49 -2.50 2.77
CA ILE A 128 0.30 -1.06 2.57
C ILE A 128 0.56 -0.76 1.11
N ALA A 129 -0.40 -0.11 0.45
CA ALA A 129 -0.30 0.28 -0.94
C ALA A 129 -0.32 1.80 -1.13
N VAL A 130 0.45 2.24 -2.12
CA VAL A 130 0.32 3.57 -2.71
C VAL A 130 -0.61 3.45 -3.91
N GLU A 131 -1.69 4.21 -3.91
CA GLU A 131 -2.60 4.37 -5.04
C GLU A 131 -2.28 5.69 -5.76
N TRP A 132 -1.92 5.58 -7.05
CA TRP A 132 -1.69 6.74 -7.90
C TRP A 132 -3.00 7.32 -8.40
N LEU A 133 -3.22 8.61 -8.14
CA LEU A 133 -4.34 9.32 -8.75
C LEU A 133 -3.94 9.82 -10.14
N LYS A 134 -4.63 9.34 -11.17
CA LYS A 134 -4.40 9.71 -12.57
C LYS A 134 -5.10 11.03 -12.90
N VAL A 135 -4.63 12.10 -12.25
CA VAL A 135 -5.15 13.47 -12.40
C VAL A 135 -4.06 14.38 -12.98
N PRO A 136 -4.41 15.46 -13.69
CA PRO A 136 -3.43 16.38 -14.27
C PRO A 136 -2.40 16.91 -13.26
N PHE A 137 -2.82 17.10 -12.00
CA PHE A 137 -1.93 17.53 -10.91
C PHE A 137 -0.72 16.60 -10.70
N ASN A 138 -0.88 15.29 -10.93
CA ASN A 138 0.19 14.30 -10.78
C ASN A 138 0.91 13.97 -12.09
N PHE A 139 0.38 14.40 -13.24
CA PHE A 139 0.99 14.10 -14.52
C PHE A 139 2.36 14.77 -14.64
N ARG A 140 3.33 14.03 -15.16
CA ARG A 140 4.71 14.48 -15.39
C ARG A 140 5.21 13.93 -16.72
N GLN A 141 6.10 14.70 -17.33
CA GLN A 141 6.87 14.28 -18.49
C GLN A 141 8.35 14.45 -18.16
N GLN A 142 9.15 13.44 -18.50
CA GLN A 142 10.59 13.47 -18.36
C GLN A 142 11.24 13.04 -19.66
N LYS A 143 12.14 13.88 -20.17
CA LYS A 143 13.00 13.52 -21.30
C LYS A 143 14.03 12.49 -20.85
N ALA A 144 14.20 11.45 -21.65
CA ALA A 144 15.27 10.48 -21.50
C ALA A 144 15.91 10.22 -22.86
N THR A 145 17.12 9.67 -22.85
CA THR A 145 17.80 9.26 -24.09
C THR A 145 17.87 7.74 -24.11
N PHE A 146 17.33 7.12 -25.15
CA PHE A 146 17.42 5.68 -25.37
C PHE A 146 18.03 5.45 -26.75
N GLU A 147 19.14 4.72 -26.81
CA GLU A 147 19.89 4.44 -28.05
C GLU A 147 20.20 5.69 -28.88
N GLY A 148 20.57 6.79 -28.20
CA GLY A 148 20.89 8.07 -28.85
C GLY A 148 19.69 8.88 -29.33
N LYS A 149 18.46 8.41 -29.14
CA LYS A 149 17.22 9.13 -29.46
C LYS A 149 16.59 9.70 -28.20
N GLU A 150 16.10 10.94 -28.28
CA GLU A 150 15.28 11.54 -27.22
C GLU A 150 13.90 10.87 -27.19
N ILE A 151 13.51 10.37 -26.03
CA ILE A 151 12.20 9.82 -25.74
C ILE A 151 11.55 10.63 -24.61
N ILE A 152 10.23 10.77 -24.66
CA ILE A 152 9.45 11.41 -23.59
C ILE A 152 8.78 10.30 -22.78
N ASN A 153 9.14 10.20 -21.50
CA ASN A 153 8.50 9.31 -20.56
C ASN A 153 7.40 10.07 -19.82
N GLU A 154 6.17 9.57 -19.93
CA GLU A 154 5.01 10.08 -19.21
C GLU A 154 4.70 9.21 -18.00
N PHE A 155 4.44 9.85 -16.87
CA PHE A 155 4.13 9.13 -15.64
C PHE A 155 3.28 9.99 -14.69
N TYR A 156 2.80 9.35 -13.63
CA TYR A 156 2.06 10.01 -12.56
C TYR A 156 2.85 9.96 -11.25
N SER A 157 3.10 11.12 -10.66
CA SER A 157 3.69 11.23 -9.33
C SER A 157 2.79 10.61 -8.24
N PRO A 158 3.36 10.13 -7.12
CA PRO A 158 4.78 10.15 -6.78
C PRO A 158 5.60 9.01 -7.40
N LYS A 159 6.88 9.26 -7.68
CA LYS A 159 7.89 8.20 -7.76
C LYS A 159 8.27 7.74 -6.36
N ILE A 160 7.97 6.49 -6.01
CA ILE A 160 8.29 5.90 -4.71
C ILE A 160 9.67 5.26 -4.78
N TYR A 161 10.56 5.57 -3.84
CA TYR A 161 11.87 4.94 -3.81
C TYR A 161 11.76 3.45 -3.51
N VAL A 162 12.64 2.66 -4.11
CA VAL A 162 12.69 1.20 -3.94
C VAL A 162 14.10 0.76 -3.60
N LYS A 163 14.24 -0.16 -2.64
CA LYS A 163 15.52 -0.81 -2.37
C LYS A 163 15.79 -1.86 -3.46
N LYS A 164 16.94 -1.77 -4.12
CA LYS A 164 17.39 -2.76 -5.10
C LYS A 164 17.87 -4.03 -4.38
N GLU A 165 17.57 -5.19 -4.99
CA GLU A 165 18.20 -6.49 -4.74
C GLU A 165 18.28 -6.93 -3.27
N ILE A 166 17.15 -7.45 -2.77
CA ILE A 166 17.21 -8.43 -1.68
C ILE A 166 17.19 -9.79 -2.37
N GLU A 167 18.37 -10.37 -2.64
CA GLU A 167 18.50 -11.65 -3.36
C GLU A 167 17.67 -12.77 -2.70
N THR A 168 17.58 -12.70 -1.37
CA THR A 168 16.84 -13.62 -0.49
C THR A 168 15.36 -13.27 -0.32
N LEU A 169 14.82 -12.28 -1.04
CA LEU A 169 13.40 -11.98 -0.94
C LEU A 169 12.61 -13.13 -1.59
N ASP A 170 11.93 -13.91 -0.77
CA ASP A 170 11.00 -14.91 -1.26
C ASP A 170 9.92 -14.24 -2.11
N LYS A 171 9.43 -14.97 -3.11
CA LYS A 171 8.40 -14.46 -4.04
C LYS A 171 7.19 -13.91 -3.29
N GLU A 172 6.85 -14.48 -2.13
CA GLU A 172 5.73 -14.04 -1.30
C GLU A 172 5.90 -12.66 -0.65
N TRP A 173 7.13 -12.14 -0.61
CA TRP A 173 7.46 -10.82 -0.05
C TRP A 173 7.67 -9.77 -1.13
N GLN A 174 7.62 -10.16 -2.41
CA GLN A 174 7.65 -9.22 -3.53
C GLN A 174 6.42 -8.30 -3.49
N PRO A 175 6.57 -7.02 -3.84
CA PRO A 175 5.45 -6.11 -3.98
C PRO A 175 4.45 -6.61 -5.02
N TRP A 176 3.19 -6.35 -4.73
CA TRP A 176 2.10 -6.54 -5.67
C TRP A 176 1.80 -5.22 -6.38
N HIS A 177 1.35 -5.29 -7.62
CA HIS A 177 0.77 -4.14 -8.30
C HIS A 177 -0.64 -4.48 -8.80
N MET A 178 -1.50 -3.48 -8.77
CA MET A 178 -2.85 -3.58 -9.32
C MET A 178 -2.86 -2.97 -10.71
N ASN A 179 -3.35 -3.71 -11.70
CA ASN A 179 -3.56 -3.18 -13.04
C ASN A 179 -4.91 -2.43 -13.15
N TYR A 180 -5.15 -1.78 -14.29
CA TYR A 180 -6.40 -1.04 -14.56
C TYR A 180 -7.68 -1.89 -14.54
N LYS A 181 -7.57 -3.23 -14.60
CA LYS A 181 -8.70 -4.16 -14.45
C LYS A 181 -8.97 -4.55 -12.99
N GLY A 182 -8.25 -3.97 -12.04
CA GLY A 182 -8.38 -4.29 -10.62
C GLY A 182 -7.72 -5.61 -10.21
N LYS A 183 -6.90 -6.22 -11.07
CA LYS A 183 -6.23 -7.51 -10.77
C LYS A 183 -4.87 -7.26 -10.14
N TRP A 184 -4.61 -7.93 -9.01
CA TRP A 184 -3.30 -7.99 -8.36
C TRP A 184 -2.36 -8.95 -9.10
N LEU A 185 -1.14 -8.49 -9.33
CA LEU A 185 -0.05 -9.23 -9.96
C LEU A 185 1.25 -8.98 -9.20
N HIS A 186 2.14 -9.96 -9.13
CA HIS A 186 3.49 -9.73 -8.61
C HIS A 186 4.26 -8.77 -9.50
N LEU A 187 5.08 -7.92 -8.90
CA LEU A 187 6.15 -7.26 -9.63
C LEU A 187 7.20 -8.32 -10.03
N SER A 188 7.64 -8.30 -11.29
CA SER A 188 8.69 -9.22 -11.78
C SER A 188 10.02 -9.05 -11.04
N ASP A 189 10.28 -7.83 -10.55
CA ASP A 189 11.55 -7.45 -9.95
C ASP A 189 11.49 -7.62 -8.42
N LYS A 190 12.48 -8.33 -7.86
CA LYS A 190 12.71 -8.42 -6.42
C LYS A 190 13.17 -7.07 -5.86
N ARG A 191 12.21 -6.26 -5.41
CA ARG A 191 12.43 -4.93 -4.82
C ARG A 191 11.58 -4.79 -3.57
N SER A 192 12.00 -3.95 -2.63
CA SER A 192 11.16 -3.53 -1.51
C SER A 192 10.83 -2.06 -1.65
N LEU A 193 9.57 -1.68 -1.48
CA LEU A 193 9.19 -0.27 -1.46
C LEU A 193 9.75 0.38 -0.20
N MET A 194 10.22 1.62 -0.31
CA MET A 194 10.63 2.42 0.85
C MET A 194 9.42 2.97 1.62
N ILE A 195 8.60 2.04 2.11
CA ILE A 195 7.43 2.25 2.96
C ILE A 195 7.70 1.56 4.29
N SER A 196 7.65 2.30 5.39
CA SER A 196 7.71 1.71 6.74
C SER A 196 6.38 1.91 7.46
N ALA A 197 6.10 0.99 8.39
CA ALA A 197 4.89 1.00 9.19
C ALA A 197 5.24 0.94 10.66
N THR A 198 4.62 1.79 11.47
CA THR A 198 4.67 1.67 12.93
C THR A 198 3.38 1.04 13.42
N LEU A 199 3.51 -0.01 14.23
CA LEU A 199 2.39 -0.67 14.88
C LEU A 199 2.47 -0.47 16.38
N LYS A 200 1.32 -0.28 17.02
CA LYS A 200 1.15 -0.27 18.48
C LYS A 200 0.34 -1.48 18.91
N TYR A 201 0.76 -2.14 19.98
CA TYR A 201 0.15 -3.40 20.40
C TYR A 201 0.27 -3.63 21.90
N LYS A 202 -0.48 -4.61 22.40
CA LYS A 202 -0.45 -5.08 23.79
C LYS A 202 0.17 -6.47 23.83
N SER A 203 1.23 -6.63 24.62
CA SER A 203 1.86 -7.94 24.89
C SER A 203 1.11 -8.68 25.98
#